data_AF-B0DSJ9-F1
#
_entry.id   AF-B0DSJ9-F1
#
_cell.length_a   1.000
_cell.length_b   1.000
_cell.length_c   1.000
_cell.angle_alpha   90.00
_cell.angle_beta   90.00
_cell.angle_gamma   90.00
#
_symmetry.space_group_name_H-M   'P 1'
#
loop_
_entity.id
_entity.type
_entity.pdbx_description
1 polymer ?
#
loop_
_entity_poly.entity_id
_entity_poly.type
_entity_poly.pdbx_seq_one_letter_code
_entity_poly.pdbx_strand_id
1 'polypeptide(L)'
;MSLKFIKVAALVGSSISFGGNFYISAFAIPAMLSPCSYKAEGQGVVLPAKVLQMQWQHVYDTGKRFFPLLIVGTSALYLYLAYNVPAEARPLYLLAACCGVSIVPYTLAVMMPNIKRIQGEIKEEDTQVGLRLRDDIKTWSRMNCGRAVLLGVAFLAGAWAAVDSS
;
A
#
# COMPACT_ATOMS: atom_id res chain seq x y z
N MET A 1 -0.18 -29.92 -7.85
CA MET A 1 0.16 -28.67 -8.56
C MET A 1 1.68 -28.50 -8.53
N SER A 2 2.32 -28.07 -9.63
CA SER A 2 3.78 -27.93 -9.67
C SER A 2 4.26 -26.83 -8.71
N LEU A 3 5.29 -27.09 -7.89
CA LEU A 3 5.89 -26.08 -7.01
C LEU A 3 6.41 -24.87 -7.79
N LYS A 4 6.87 -25.08 -9.03
CA LYS A 4 7.30 -23.99 -9.93
C LYS A 4 6.16 -23.01 -10.21
N PHE A 5 4.94 -23.53 -10.46
CA PHE A 5 3.77 -22.70 -10.68
C PHE A 5 3.41 -21.87 -9.44
N ILE A 6 3.45 -22.49 -8.26
CA ILE A 6 3.19 -21.79 -6.99
C ILE A 6 4.21 -20.68 -6.73
N LYS A 7 5.51 -20.95 -6.95
CA LYS A 7 6.58 -19.94 -6.84
C LYS A 7 6.30 -18.73 -7.74
N VAL A 8 5.98 -18.98 -9.01
CA VAL A 8 5.66 -17.90 -9.97
C VAL A 8 4.43 -17.12 -9.53
N ALA A 9 3.35 -17.79 -9.15
CA ALA A 9 2.13 -17.12 -8.70
C ALA A 9 2.37 -16.24 -7.46
N ALA A 10 3.14 -16.73 -6.48
CA ALA A 10 3.49 -15.98 -5.27
C ALA A 10 4.37 -14.75 -5.59
N LEU A 11 5.32 -14.88 -6.52
CA LEU A 11 6.20 -13.78 -6.94
C LEU A 11 5.44 -12.70 -7.73
N VAL A 12 4.52 -13.10 -8.60
CA VAL A 12 3.65 -12.16 -9.32
C VAL A 12 2.74 -11.43 -8.32
N GLY A 13 2.09 -12.15 -7.41
CA GLY A 13 1.20 -11.54 -6.42
C GLY A 13 1.92 -10.56 -5.47
N SER A 14 3.11 -10.92 -4.98
CA SER A 14 3.90 -10.05 -4.10
C SER A 14 4.50 -8.85 -4.83
N SER A 15 4.95 -9.00 -6.09
CA SER A 15 5.46 -7.87 -6.88
C SER A 15 4.38 -6.85 -7.21
N ILE A 16 3.16 -7.29 -7.57
CA ILE A 16 2.01 -6.39 -7.75
C ILE A 16 1.67 -5.68 -6.43
N SER A 17 1.69 -6.43 -5.32
CA SER A 17 1.40 -5.87 -3.99
C SER A 17 2.42 -4.78 -3.61
N PHE A 18 3.71 -5.07 -3.72
CA PHE A 18 4.79 -4.12 -3.47
C PHE A 18 4.70 -2.91 -4.41
N GLY A 19 4.71 -3.16 -5.72
CA GLY A 19 4.73 -2.12 -6.74
C GLY A 19 3.52 -1.20 -6.66
N GLY A 20 2.32 -1.74 -6.43
CA GLY A 20 1.10 -0.96 -6.28
C GLY A 20 1.10 -0.06 -5.03
N ASN A 21 1.53 -0.60 -3.88
CA ASN A 21 1.63 0.21 -2.65
C ASN A 21 2.73 1.28 -2.77
N PHE A 22 3.87 0.94 -3.38
CA PHE A 22 4.93 1.90 -3.66
C PHE A 22 4.46 3.01 -4.61
N TYR A 23 3.81 2.65 -5.72
CA TYR A 23 3.31 3.60 -6.71
C TYR A 23 2.36 4.64 -6.11
N ILE A 24 1.44 4.19 -5.24
CA ILE A 24 0.52 5.09 -4.53
C ILE A 24 1.30 6.17 -3.79
N SER A 25 2.29 5.79 -2.99
CA SER A 25 3.05 6.73 -2.17
C SER A 25 4.06 7.58 -2.96
N ALA A 26 4.72 6.99 -3.96
CA ALA A 26 5.81 7.61 -4.70
C ALA A 26 5.33 8.53 -5.83
N PHE A 27 4.18 8.23 -6.44
CA PHE A 27 3.70 8.94 -7.64
C PHE A 27 2.27 9.45 -7.50
N ALA A 28 1.32 8.58 -7.12
CA ALA A 28 -0.09 8.96 -7.13
C ALA A 28 -0.41 10.08 -6.13
N ILE A 29 0.06 9.96 -4.89
CA ILE A 29 -0.16 11.00 -3.87
C ILE A 29 0.59 12.30 -4.19
N PRO A 30 1.88 12.30 -4.56
CA PRO A 30 2.56 13.52 -5.00
C PRO A 30 1.87 14.21 -6.18
N ALA A 31 1.39 13.45 -7.16
CA ALA A 31 0.64 14.00 -8.29
C ALA A 31 -0.68 14.63 -7.84
N MET A 32 -1.44 13.96 -6.97
CA MET A 32 -2.69 14.48 -6.42
C MET A 32 -2.49 15.71 -5.52
N LEU A 33 -1.38 15.77 -4.79
CA LEU A 33 -1.01 16.91 -3.95
C LEU A 33 -0.29 18.01 -4.72
N SER A 34 0.06 17.78 -5.98
CA SER A 34 0.71 18.80 -6.79
C SER A 34 -0.14 20.08 -6.81
N PRO A 35 0.47 21.26 -6.73
CA PRO A 35 -0.29 22.49 -6.85
C PRO A 35 -0.83 22.58 -8.28
N CYS A 36 -2.12 22.27 -8.46
CA CYS A 36 -2.84 22.67 -9.67
C CYS A 36 -2.85 24.20 -9.71
N SER A 37 -1.93 24.78 -10.48
CA SER A 37 -1.90 26.22 -10.74
C SER A 37 -2.95 26.52 -11.83
N TYR A 38 -4.22 26.68 -11.44
CA TYR A 38 -5.17 27.36 -12.33
C TYR A 38 -5.06 28.86 -12.04
N LYS A 39 -4.31 29.57 -12.89
CA LYS A 39 -4.26 31.03 -12.87
C LYS A 39 -5.57 31.59 -13.42
N ALA A 40 -6.47 31.94 -12.51
CA ALA A 40 -7.29 33.14 -12.67
C ALA A 40 -6.82 34.11 -11.57
N GLU A 41 -6.50 35.34 -11.99
CA GLU A 41 -5.87 36.42 -11.23
C GLU A 41 -6.02 36.40 -9.69
N GLY A 42 -4.88 36.39 -8.97
CA GLY A 42 -4.77 37.02 -7.65
C GLY A 42 -4.58 36.13 -6.41
N GLN A 43 -4.98 34.86 -6.42
CA GLN A 43 -4.80 33.96 -5.26
C GLN A 43 -4.35 32.58 -5.73
N GLY A 44 -3.32 32.00 -5.11
CA GLY A 44 -2.87 30.65 -5.42
C GLY A 44 -3.96 29.63 -5.10
N VAL A 45 -4.75 29.24 -6.10
CA VAL A 45 -5.89 28.35 -5.89
C VAL A 45 -5.38 26.93 -5.65
N VAL A 46 -5.43 26.52 -4.40
CA VAL A 46 -5.23 25.13 -3.96
C VAL A 46 -6.51 24.35 -4.29
N LEU A 47 -6.39 23.11 -4.80
CA LEU A 47 -7.55 22.24 -5.07
C LEU A 47 -8.53 22.25 -3.88
N PRO A 48 -9.85 22.44 -4.09
CA PRO A 48 -10.84 22.47 -3.01
C PRO A 48 -10.76 21.23 -2.13
N ALA A 49 -10.90 21.42 -0.81
CA ALA A 49 -10.65 20.38 0.17
C ALA A 49 -11.56 19.17 -0.06
N LYS A 50 -12.83 19.39 -0.38
CA LYS A 50 -13.78 18.30 -0.66
C LYS A 50 -13.40 17.50 -1.90
N VAL A 51 -12.94 18.16 -2.95
CA VAL A 51 -12.48 17.49 -4.19
C VAL A 51 -11.23 16.66 -3.91
N LEU A 52 -10.25 17.21 -3.19
CA LEU A 52 -9.05 16.49 -2.79
C LEU A 52 -9.38 15.26 -1.94
N GLN A 53 -10.29 15.40 -0.98
CA GLN A 53 -10.76 14.30 -0.14
C GLN A 53 -11.42 13.20 -0.99
N MET A 54 -12.28 13.56 -1.95
CA MET A 54 -12.92 12.60 -2.85
C MET A 54 -11.90 11.83 -3.70
N GLN A 55 -10.88 12.51 -4.24
CA GLN A 55 -9.83 11.87 -5.03
C GLN A 55 -9.04 10.87 -4.19
N TRP A 56 -8.61 11.27 -3.00
CA TRP A 56 -7.93 10.36 -2.08
C TRP A 56 -8.83 9.18 -1.68
N GLN A 57 -10.10 9.45 -1.38
CA GLN A 57 -11.07 8.42 -0.98
C GLN A 57 -11.25 7.37 -2.09
N HIS A 58 -11.30 7.80 -3.34
CA HIS A 58 -11.38 6.89 -4.48
C HIS A 58 -10.14 5.99 -4.59
N VAL A 59 -8.94 6.54 -4.42
CA VAL A 59 -7.68 5.77 -4.37
C VAL A 59 -7.71 4.76 -3.23
N TYR A 60 -8.09 5.21 -2.02
CA TYR A 60 -8.18 4.35 -0.84
C TYR A 60 -9.20 3.23 -1.03
N ASP A 61 -10.40 3.53 -1.54
CA ASP A 61 -11.47 2.56 -1.71
C ASP A 61 -11.18 1.53 -2.80
N THR A 62 -10.45 1.93 -3.84
CA THR A 62 -9.96 1.00 -4.86
C THR A 62 -8.92 0.05 -4.26
N GLY A 63 -7.94 0.60 -3.55
CA GLY A 63 -6.89 -0.18 -2.90
C GLY A 63 -7.42 -1.15 -1.85
N LYS A 64 -8.36 -0.72 -0.99
CA LYS A 64 -8.89 -1.55 0.11
C LYS A 64 -9.71 -2.74 -0.39
N ARG A 65 -10.28 -2.68 -1.60
CA ARG A 65 -11.04 -3.79 -2.21
C ARG A 65 -10.11 -4.82 -2.86
N PHE A 66 -9.00 -4.35 -3.43
CA PHE A 66 -8.10 -5.20 -4.21
C PHE A 66 -6.97 -5.83 -3.37
N PHE A 67 -6.20 -4.99 -2.65
CA PHE A 67 -4.96 -5.45 -2.02
C PHE A 67 -5.11 -6.48 -0.90
N PRO A 68 -6.11 -6.41 0.00
CA PRO A 68 -6.21 -7.40 1.08
C PRO A 68 -6.35 -8.84 0.56
N LEU A 69 -7.20 -9.06 -0.45
CA LEU A 69 -7.40 -10.39 -1.05
C LEU A 69 -6.13 -10.88 -1.75
N LEU A 70 -5.48 -10.01 -2.53
CA LEU A 70 -4.24 -10.34 -3.22
C LEU A 70 -3.13 -10.72 -2.23
N ILE A 71 -2.95 -9.94 -1.17
CA ILE A 71 -1.86 -10.12 -0.20
C ILE A 71 -2.09 -11.34 0.68
N VAL A 72 -3.33 -11.57 1.14
CA VAL A 72 -3.67 -12.79 1.89
C VAL A 72 -3.48 -14.03 1.02
N GLY A 73 -3.97 -14.02 -0.22
CA GLY A 73 -3.77 -15.12 -1.16
C GLY A 73 -2.28 -15.40 -1.43
N THR A 74 -1.50 -14.36 -1.69
CA THR A 74 -0.05 -14.47 -1.89
C THR A 74 0.67 -15.02 -0.66
N SER A 75 0.29 -14.57 0.54
CA SER A 75 0.86 -15.04 1.80
C SER A 75 0.55 -16.52 2.04
N ALA A 76 -0.65 -16.98 1.68
CA ALA A 76 -1.01 -18.39 1.75
C ALA A 76 -0.16 -19.26 0.78
N LEU A 77 0.15 -18.75 -0.41
CA LEU A 77 1.08 -19.42 -1.33
C LEU A 77 2.48 -19.53 -0.74
N TYR A 78 2.99 -18.48 -0.09
CA TYR A 78 4.28 -18.53 0.60
C TYR A 78 4.29 -19.51 1.77
N LEU A 79 3.22 -19.58 2.58
CA LEU A 79 3.09 -20.61 3.62
C LEU A 79 3.08 -22.02 3.03
N TYR A 80 2.35 -22.22 1.93
CA TYR A 80 2.34 -23.50 1.23
C TYR A 80 3.74 -23.88 0.74
N LEU A 81 4.49 -22.94 0.17
CA LEU A 81 5.88 -23.18 -0.23
C LEU A 81 6.75 -23.54 0.97
N ALA A 82 6.68 -22.79 2.07
CA ALA A 82 7.47 -23.05 3.27
C ALA A 82 7.27 -24.48 3.82
N TYR A 83 6.07 -25.04 3.67
CA TYR A 83 5.76 -26.41 4.05
C TYR A 83 6.36 -27.47 3.10
N ASN A 84 6.46 -27.17 1.81
CA ASN A 84 6.81 -28.14 0.76
C ASN A 84 8.25 -28.05 0.23
N VAL A 85 9.04 -27.04 0.64
CA VAL A 85 10.44 -26.87 0.24
C VAL A 85 11.43 -27.36 1.31
N PRO A 86 12.73 -27.56 0.96
CA PRO A 86 13.78 -27.90 1.91
C PRO A 86 13.88 -26.91 3.09
N ALA A 87 14.47 -27.36 4.19
CA ALA A 87 14.52 -26.63 5.45
C ALA A 87 15.29 -25.31 5.34
N GLU A 88 16.20 -25.20 4.38
CA GLU A 88 17.08 -24.06 4.13
C GLU A 88 16.30 -22.86 3.58
N ALA A 89 15.31 -23.09 2.70
CA ALA A 89 14.50 -22.04 2.09
C ALA A 89 13.22 -21.71 2.89
N ARG A 90 12.85 -22.57 3.85
CA ARG A 90 11.65 -22.41 4.68
C ARG A 90 11.60 -21.08 5.46
N PRO A 91 12.67 -20.62 6.14
CA PRO A 91 12.62 -19.37 6.93
C PRO A 91 12.27 -18.15 6.09
N LEU A 92 12.78 -18.07 4.86
CA LEU A 92 12.53 -16.95 3.95
C LEU A 92 11.09 -16.94 3.43
N TYR A 93 10.51 -18.10 3.13
CA TYR A 93 9.09 -18.19 2.79
C TYR A 93 8.16 -17.86 3.96
N LEU A 94 8.51 -18.29 5.18
CA LEU A 94 7.78 -17.89 6.38
C LEU A 94 7.86 -16.38 6.62
N LEU A 95 9.05 -15.79 6.48
CA LEU A 95 9.24 -14.35 6.57
C LEU A 95 8.35 -13.62 5.54
N ALA A 96 8.34 -14.09 4.29
CA ALA A 96 7.51 -13.49 3.24
C ALA A 96 6.02 -13.55 3.56
N ALA A 97 5.53 -14.69 4.03
CA ALA A 97 4.13 -14.84 4.46
C ALA A 97 3.79 -13.93 5.66
N CYS A 98 4.65 -13.89 6.67
CA CYS A 98 4.45 -13.07 7.87
C CYS A 98 4.43 -11.58 7.53
N CYS A 99 5.39 -11.09 6.74
CA CYS A 99 5.41 -9.72 6.24
C CYS A 99 4.13 -9.39 5.45
N GLY A 100 3.69 -10.30 4.58
CA GLY A 100 2.43 -10.17 3.85
C GLY A 100 1.23 -10.03 4.77
N VAL A 101 0.98 -10.96 5.70
CA VAL A 101 -0.19 -10.89 6.60
C VAL A 101 -0.13 -9.73 7.59
N SER A 102 1.08 -9.30 7.99
CA SER A 102 1.29 -8.20 8.95
C SER A 102 0.73 -6.85 8.48
N ILE A 103 0.44 -6.67 7.19
CA ILE A 103 -0.16 -5.44 6.69
C ILE A 103 -1.52 -5.15 7.34
N VAL A 104 -2.27 -6.19 7.74
CA VAL A 104 -3.62 -6.06 8.31
C VAL A 104 -3.52 -5.42 9.69
N PRO A 105 -2.79 -6.00 10.66
CA PRO A 105 -2.61 -5.36 11.96
C PRO A 105 -1.91 -4.00 11.85
N TYR A 106 -0.95 -3.82 10.92
CA TYR A 106 -0.34 -2.51 10.68
C TYR A 106 -1.38 -1.46 10.26
N THR A 107 -2.27 -1.80 9.33
CA THR A 107 -3.29 -0.86 8.85
C THR A 107 -4.26 -0.49 9.97
N LEU A 108 -4.72 -1.48 10.74
CA LEU A 108 -5.68 -1.25 11.83
C LEU A 108 -5.07 -0.46 12.99
N ALA A 109 -3.84 -0.77 13.39
CA ALA A 109 -3.20 -0.15 14.54
C ALA A 109 -2.55 1.20 14.23
N VAL A 110 -1.90 1.33 13.07
CA VAL A 110 -1.06 2.51 12.74
C VAL A 110 -1.79 3.48 11.84
N MET A 111 -2.46 3.00 10.79
CA MET A 111 -3.03 3.88 9.75
C MET A 111 -4.46 4.34 10.05
N MET A 112 -5.24 3.52 10.75
CA MET A 112 -6.68 3.75 10.95
C MET A 112 -7.01 5.12 11.57
N PRO A 113 -6.29 5.64 12.59
CA PRO A 113 -6.59 6.96 13.14
C PRO A 113 -6.47 8.08 12.10
N ASN A 114 -5.44 8.04 11.26
CA ASN A 114 -5.23 9.03 10.21
C ASN A 114 -6.22 8.86 9.04
N ILE A 115 -6.56 7.62 8.65
CA ILE A 115 -7.62 7.33 7.67
C ILE A 115 -8.94 7.99 8.11
N LYS A 116 -9.33 7.81 9.38
CA LYS A 116 -10.55 8.43 9.94
C LYS A 116 -10.50 9.96 9.92
N ARG A 117 -9.33 10.56 10.17
CA ARG A 117 -9.16 12.02 10.09
C ARG A 117 -9.36 12.55 8.68
N ILE A 118 -8.82 11.86 7.67
CA ILE A 118 -9.02 12.21 6.26
C ILE A 118 -10.48 12.03 5.85
N GLN A 119 -11.17 11.02 6.38
CA GLN A 119 -12.58 10.73 6.10
C GLN A 119 -13.58 11.61 6.87
N GLY A 120 -13.09 12.47 7.76
CA GLY A 120 -13.94 13.37 8.52
C GLY A 120 -14.76 14.30 7.61
N GLU A 121 -15.97 14.62 8.03
CA GLU A 121 -16.85 15.53 7.28
C GLU A 121 -16.23 16.92 7.12
N ILE A 122 -16.28 17.46 5.90
CA ILE A 122 -15.87 18.84 5.59
C ILE A 122 -17.14 19.68 5.48
N LYS A 123 -17.42 20.48 6.52
CA LYS A 123 -18.61 21.35 6.60
C LYS A 123 -18.40 22.69 5.93
N GLU A 124 -17.24 23.28 6.13
CA GLU A 124 -16.84 24.57 5.54
C GLU A 124 -15.50 24.41 4.83
N GLU A 125 -15.41 24.99 3.63
CA GLU A 125 -14.16 25.04 2.86
C GLU A 125 -13.42 26.33 3.17
N ASP A 126 -12.49 26.24 4.12
CA ASP A 126 -11.51 27.29 4.37
C ASP A 126 -10.08 26.81 4.04
N THR A 127 -9.14 27.75 3.98
CA THR A 127 -7.74 27.46 3.68
C THR A 127 -7.08 26.55 4.71
N GLN A 128 -7.41 26.66 6.00
CA GLN A 128 -6.83 25.86 7.07
C GLN A 128 -7.26 24.38 6.97
N VAL A 129 -8.53 24.12 6.66
CA VAL A 129 -9.06 22.78 6.40
C VAL A 129 -8.35 22.14 5.21
N GLY A 130 -8.14 22.89 4.13
CA GLY A 130 -7.40 22.44 2.96
C GLY A 130 -5.94 22.07 3.27
N LEU A 131 -5.24 22.91 4.06
CA LEU A 131 -3.86 22.64 4.48
C LEU A 131 -3.76 21.42 5.40
N ARG A 132 -4.64 21.32 6.41
CA ARG A 132 -4.71 20.16 7.32
C ARG A 132 -4.95 18.86 6.55
N LEU A 133 -5.89 18.86 5.62
CA LEU A 133 -6.20 17.68 4.80
C LEU A 133 -4.98 17.23 3.98
N ARG A 134 -4.25 18.17 3.39
CA ARG A 134 -3.02 17.87 2.64
C ARG A 134 -1.95 17.22 3.52
N ASP A 135 -1.75 17.73 4.73
CA ASP A 135 -0.78 17.17 5.66
C ASP A 135 -1.20 15.79 6.17
N ASP A 136 -2.51 15.55 6.33
CA ASP A 136 -3.04 14.24 6.65
C ASP A 136 -2.84 13.22 5.53
N ILE A 137 -3.07 13.62 4.28
CA ILE A 137 -2.81 12.77 3.10
C ILE A 137 -1.30 12.51 2.94
N LYS A 138 -0.42 13.49 3.20
CA LYS A 138 1.03 13.27 3.23
C LYS A 138 1.42 12.27 4.31
N THR A 139 0.85 12.41 5.50
CA THR A 139 1.09 11.49 6.62
C THR A 139 0.64 10.07 6.26
N TRP A 140 -0.56 9.94 5.67
CA TRP A 140 -1.06 8.68 5.13
C TRP A 140 -0.10 8.05 4.12
N SER A 141 0.40 8.85 3.17
CA SER A 141 1.35 8.40 2.14
C SER A 141 2.65 7.87 2.75
N ARG A 142 3.18 8.54 3.78
CA ARG A 142 4.36 8.07 4.51
C ARG A 142 4.11 6.73 5.21
N MET A 143 2.96 6.57 5.86
CA MET A 143 2.60 5.30 6.48
C MET A 143 2.35 4.19 5.45
N ASN A 144 1.77 4.51 4.30
CA ASN A 144 1.60 3.58 3.19
C ASN A 144 2.95 3.17 2.57
N CYS A 145 3.95 4.06 2.56
CA CYS A 145 5.33 3.71 2.20
C CYS A 145 5.89 2.64 3.16
N GLY A 146 5.59 2.73 4.46
CA GLY A 146 5.89 1.67 5.42
C GLY A 146 5.29 0.30 5.05
N ARG A 147 4.05 0.27 4.54
CA ARG A 147 3.45 -0.96 3.98
C ARG A 147 4.20 -1.45 2.74
N ALA A 148 4.56 -0.54 1.84
CA ALA A 148 5.33 -0.87 0.65
C ALA A 148 6.67 -1.52 1.04
N VAL A 149 7.36 -1.01 2.06
CA VAL A 149 8.60 -1.61 2.57
C VAL A 149 8.37 -3.04 3.07
N LEU A 150 7.34 -3.28 3.91
CA LEU A 150 7.01 -4.62 4.39
C LEU A 150 6.72 -5.60 3.24
N LEU A 151 5.98 -5.15 2.23
CA LEU A 151 5.67 -5.96 1.04
C LEU A 151 6.90 -6.16 0.14
N GLY A 152 7.80 -5.18 0.09
CA GLY A 152 9.10 -5.30 -0.58
C GLY A 152 9.97 -6.37 0.07
N VAL A 153 10.03 -6.40 1.41
CA VAL A 153 10.70 -7.49 2.15
C VAL A 153 10.07 -8.84 1.82
N ALA A 154 8.74 -8.93 1.77
CA ALA A 154 8.05 -10.17 1.41
C ALA A 154 8.42 -10.66 -0.01
N PHE A 155 8.41 -9.75 -0.99
CA PHE A 155 8.80 -10.04 -2.36
C PHE A 155 10.26 -10.51 -2.45
N LEU A 156 11.19 -9.78 -1.85
CA LEU A 156 12.62 -10.09 -1.92
C LEU A 156 12.95 -11.41 -1.21
N ALA A 157 12.39 -11.65 -0.02
CA ALA A 157 12.58 -12.90 0.70
C ALA A 157 12.01 -14.09 -0.10
N GLY A 158 10.82 -13.94 -0.67
CA GLY A 158 10.21 -14.98 -1.51
C GLY A 158 10.98 -15.25 -2.80
N ALA A 159 11.56 -14.21 -3.42
CA ALA A 159 12.40 -14.32 -4.61
C ALA A 159 13.70 -15.04 -4.31
N TRP A 160 14.38 -14.66 -3.23
CA TRP A 160 15.60 -15.31 -2.79
C TRP A 160 15.36 -16.78 -2.45
N ALA A 161 14.30 -17.09 -1.69
CA ALA A 161 13.92 -18.47 -1.37
C ALA A 161 13.61 -19.30 -2.62
N ALA A 162 12.99 -18.68 -3.64
CA ALA A 162 12.69 -19.35 -4.90
C ALA A 162 13.96 -19.75 -5.64
N VAL A 163 14.99 -18.89 -5.65
CA VAL A 163 16.30 -19.18 -6.23
C VAL A 163 17.01 -20.30 -5.46
N ASP A 164 17.08 -20.20 -4.13
CA ASP A 164 17.79 -21.18 -3.29
C ASP A 164 17.15 -22.58 -3.28
N SER A 165 15.84 -22.67 -3.58
CA SER A 165 15.10 -23.94 -3.61
C SER A 165 14.77 -24.44 -5.02
N SER A 166 15.44 -23.90 -6.06
CA SER A 166 15.21 -24.29 -7.47
C SER A 166 16.00 -25.51 -7.90
#